data_AF-A0A7G2IV36-F1
#
_entry.id   AF-A0A7G2IV36-F1
#
_cell.length_a   1.000
_cell.length_b   1.000
_cell.length_c   1.000
_cell.angle_alpha   90.00
_cell.angle_beta   90.00
_cell.angle_gamma   90.00
#
_symmetry.space_group_name_H-M   'P 1'
#
loop_
_entity.id
_entity.type
_entity.pdbx_description
1 polymer ?
#
loop_
_entity_poly.entity_id
_entity_poly.type
_entity_poly.pdbx_seq_one_letter_code
_entity_poly.pdbx_strand_id
1 'polypeptide(L)'
;MRIARLRLQFALFQHLTGLLLMKKITSVCPYCGAGCKLKLVVENNKIIRAEAAEGVTNQNQLCLKGYYGWDFLNDTRLLTPRLTRPMIRYEKGGKFTPVSWDEAIRYTAKRLSEIKNTYGPRAIMTTGSSRGTGNETNYVMQKIRTWRSPYQ
;
A
#
# COMPACT_ATOMS: atom_id res chain seq x y z
N MET A 1 19.42 15.05 -44.29
CA MET A 1 18.69 16.03 -43.46
C MET A 1 17.25 15.66 -43.08
N ARG A 2 16.43 15.03 -43.95
CA ARG A 2 15.02 14.70 -43.62
C ARG A 2 14.85 13.66 -42.49
N ILE A 3 15.70 12.64 -42.41
CA ILE A 3 15.63 11.57 -41.40
C ILE A 3 15.97 12.07 -39.99
N ALA A 4 16.93 12.98 -39.86
CA ALA A 4 17.29 13.61 -38.58
C ALA A 4 16.15 14.50 -38.05
N ARG A 5 15.46 15.23 -38.94
CA ARG A 5 14.26 16.00 -38.60
C ARG A 5 13.10 15.11 -38.12
N LEU A 6 12.87 13.97 -38.77
CA LEU A 6 11.85 13.00 -38.33
C LEU A 6 12.16 12.38 -36.97
N ARG A 7 13.42 12.05 -36.68
CA ARG A 7 13.83 11.55 -35.34
C ARG A 7 13.66 12.61 -34.25
N LEU A 8 13.98 13.88 -34.55
CA LEU A 8 13.73 14.99 -33.62
C LEU A 8 12.23 15.21 -33.40
N GLN A 9 11.41 15.10 -34.45
CA GLN A 9 9.96 15.20 -34.37
C GLN A 9 9.33 14.04 -33.58
N PHE A 10 9.83 12.81 -33.74
CA PHE A 10 9.37 11.64 -32.97
C PHE A 10 9.81 11.73 -31.50
N ALA A 11 11.02 12.21 -31.21
CA ALA A 11 11.49 12.46 -29.85
C ALA A 11 10.71 13.59 -29.17
N LEU A 12 10.42 14.69 -29.89
CA LEU A 12 9.52 15.75 -29.42
C LEU A 12 8.10 15.23 -29.21
N PHE A 13 7.60 14.37 -30.10
CA PHE A 13 6.26 13.78 -29.97
C PHE A 13 6.19 12.86 -28.76
N GLN A 14 7.20 12.01 -28.53
CA GLN A 14 7.31 11.19 -27.32
C GLN A 14 7.46 12.01 -26.05
N HIS A 15 8.24 13.11 -26.08
CA HIS A 15 8.31 14.06 -24.97
C HIS A 15 6.97 14.75 -24.73
N LEU A 16 6.28 15.21 -25.77
CA LEU A 16 4.97 15.87 -25.70
C LEU A 16 3.87 14.91 -25.23
N THR A 17 3.88 13.64 -25.65
CA THR A 17 2.93 12.63 -25.17
C THR A 17 3.26 12.12 -23.77
N GLY A 18 4.55 12.08 -23.40
CA GLY A 18 5.01 11.75 -22.05
C GLY A 18 4.70 12.83 -21.02
N LEU A 19 4.60 14.09 -21.45
CA LEU A 19 4.28 15.26 -20.61
C LEU A 19 2.78 15.40 -20.26
N LEU A 20 1.89 14.57 -20.83
CA LEU A 20 0.47 14.94 -20.94
C LEU A 20 -0.55 13.96 -20.37
N LEU A 21 -0.14 12.88 -19.69
CA LEU A 21 -1.09 11.98 -19.02
C LEU A 21 -1.00 12.07 -17.50
N MET A 22 -1.19 13.29 -16.98
CA MET A 22 -1.54 13.47 -15.57
C MET A 22 -2.90 12.84 -15.31
N LYS A 23 -2.91 11.69 -14.62
CA LYS A 23 -4.14 10.99 -14.25
C LYS A 23 -4.66 11.53 -12.93
N LYS A 24 -5.93 11.92 -12.89
CA LYS A 24 -6.64 12.22 -11.64
C LYS A 24 -7.41 10.98 -11.21
N ILE A 25 -7.11 10.46 -10.03
CA ILE A 25 -7.76 9.27 -9.45
C ILE A 25 -8.52 9.71 -8.21
N THR A 26 -9.84 9.59 -8.26
CA THR A 26 -10.69 9.86 -7.09
C THR A 26 -10.53 8.74 -6.07
N SER A 27 -10.30 9.11 -4.81
CA SER A 27 -10.13 8.17 -3.69
C SER A 27 -10.62 8.80 -2.39
N VAL A 28 -10.51 8.03 -1.30
CA VAL A 28 -10.83 8.45 0.07
C VAL A 28 -9.54 8.65 0.85
N CYS A 29 -9.49 9.75 1.60
CA CYS A 29 -8.39 10.08 2.50
C CYS A 29 -8.24 9.04 3.63
N PRO A 30 -7.09 8.36 3.79
CA PRO A 30 -6.91 7.30 4.78
C PRO A 30 -6.36 7.79 6.13
N TYR A 31 -6.22 9.10 6.35
CA TYR A 31 -5.54 9.62 7.55
C TYR A 31 -6.35 9.52 8.83
N CYS A 32 -7.63 9.90 8.80
CA CYS A 32 -8.51 9.87 9.95
C CYS A 32 -9.89 9.32 9.55
N GLY A 33 -10.75 9.07 10.53
CA GLY A 33 -12.09 8.52 10.30
C GLY A 33 -13.07 9.45 9.59
N ALA A 34 -12.69 10.69 9.25
CA ALA A 34 -13.58 11.63 8.55
C ALA A 34 -13.88 11.20 7.11
N GLY A 35 -12.98 10.47 6.46
CA GLY A 35 -13.23 9.91 5.13
C GLY A 35 -13.38 10.94 4.00
N CYS A 36 -12.62 12.04 4.03
CA CYS A 36 -12.69 13.08 3.00
C CYS A 36 -12.45 12.52 1.59
N LYS A 37 -13.24 12.98 0.60
CA LYS A 37 -13.00 12.64 -0.81
C LYS A 37 -11.88 13.51 -1.39
N LEU A 38 -10.99 12.90 -2.16
CA LEU A 38 -9.87 13.59 -2.80
C LEU A 38 -9.59 13.03 -4.19
N LYS A 39 -8.84 13.79 -4.99
CA LYS A 39 -8.25 13.35 -6.26
C LYS A 39 -6.75 13.29 -6.09
N LEU A 40 -6.16 12.11 -6.24
CA LEU A 40 -4.72 11.96 -6.36
C LEU A 40 -4.32 12.26 -7.79
N VAL A 41 -3.41 13.21 -7.96
CA VAL A 41 -2.83 13.55 -9.25
C VAL A 41 -1.58 12.71 -9.42
N VAL A 42 -1.56 11.88 -10.47
CA VAL A 42 -0.52 10.88 -10.72
C VAL A 42 0.15 11.15 -12.06
N GLU A 43 1.48 11.14 -12.07
CA GLU A 43 2.33 11.28 -13.24
C GLU A 43 3.49 10.31 -13.09
N ASN A 44 3.86 9.60 -14.16
CA ASN A 44 4.97 8.64 -14.14
C ASN A 44 4.89 7.64 -12.96
N ASN A 45 3.67 7.17 -12.66
CA ASN A 45 3.36 6.26 -11.54
C ASN A 45 3.72 6.79 -10.14
N LYS A 46 3.82 8.12 -9.98
CA LYS A 46 4.07 8.81 -8.71
C LYS A 46 2.92 9.77 -8.41
N ILE A 47 2.55 9.88 -7.14
CA ILE A 47 1.60 10.89 -6.69
C ILE A 47 2.37 12.20 -6.54
N ILE A 48 1.99 13.24 -7.28
CA ILE A 48 2.64 14.55 -7.23
C ILE A 48 1.90 15.52 -6.31
N ARG A 49 0.58 15.37 -6.18
CA ARG A 49 -0.25 16.13 -5.23
C ARG A 49 -1.60 15.47 -5.01
N ALA A 50 -2.30 15.93 -3.99
CA ALA A 50 -3.73 15.69 -3.83
C ALA A 50 -4.52 16.98 -4.03
N GLU A 51 -5.70 16.86 -4.63
CA GLU A 51 -6.70 17.90 -4.77
C GLU A 51 -7.95 17.49 -3.98
N ALA A 52 -8.64 18.45 -3.38
CA ALA A 52 -9.92 18.16 -2.75
C ALA A 52 -10.95 17.74 -3.82
N ALA A 53 -11.79 16.76 -3.49
CA ALA A 53 -12.91 16.36 -4.32
C ALA A 53 -14.22 16.68 -3.60
N GLU A 54 -15.29 16.75 -4.39
CA GLU A 54 -16.62 16.99 -3.88
C GLU A 54 -17.14 15.79 -3.10
N GLY A 55 -17.38 16.02 -1.81
CA GLY A 55 -17.88 15.04 -0.87
C GLY A 55 -18.62 15.72 0.25
N VAL A 56 -19.69 15.07 0.72
CA VAL A 56 -20.52 15.52 1.84
C VAL A 56 -19.67 15.78 3.09
N THR A 57 -18.64 14.96 3.29
CA THR A 57 -17.73 15.01 4.45
C THR A 57 -16.76 16.17 4.45
N ASN A 58 -16.45 16.77 3.30
CA ASN A 58 -15.32 17.69 3.18
C ASN A 58 -15.57 18.91 2.30
N GLN A 59 -16.69 18.99 1.57
CA GLN A 59 -17.14 20.17 0.82
C GLN A 59 -16.02 20.85 0.02
N ASN A 60 -15.27 20.06 -0.76
CA ASN A 60 -14.14 20.52 -1.58
C ASN A 60 -12.94 21.08 -0.78
N GLN A 61 -12.78 20.68 0.48
CA GLN A 61 -11.62 21.03 1.30
C GLN A 61 -10.88 19.79 1.82
N LEU A 62 -9.61 19.97 2.18
CA LEU A 62 -8.78 18.97 2.86
C LEU A 62 -7.97 19.67 3.96
N CYS A 63 -7.58 18.93 5.00
CA CYS A 63 -6.62 19.43 5.98
C CYS A 63 -5.18 19.28 5.48
N LEU A 64 -4.20 19.78 6.24
CA LEU A 64 -2.77 19.68 5.93
C LEU A 64 -2.34 18.25 5.55
N LYS A 65 -2.80 17.24 6.29
CA LYS A 65 -2.48 15.83 6.03
C LYS A 65 -3.07 15.35 4.69
N GLY A 66 -4.28 15.80 4.36
CA GLY A 66 -4.95 15.44 3.11
C GLY A 66 -4.24 16.01 1.88
N TYR A 67 -3.70 17.23 1.98
CA TYR A 67 -2.97 17.85 0.87
C TYR A 67 -1.54 17.34 0.71
N TYR A 68 -0.79 17.22 1.81
CA TYR A 68 0.67 17.06 1.75
C TYR A 68 1.19 15.74 2.30
N GLY A 69 0.31 14.84 2.74
CA GLY A 69 0.73 13.61 3.37
C GLY A 69 1.35 12.57 2.42
N TRP A 70 1.52 12.84 1.13
CA TRP A 70 1.79 11.81 0.12
C TRP A 70 3.27 11.61 -0.23
N ASP A 71 4.14 12.56 0.15
CA ASP A 71 5.54 12.60 -0.29
C ASP A 71 6.35 11.38 0.15
N PHE A 72 6.01 10.80 1.32
CA PHE A 72 6.68 9.59 1.83
C PHE A 72 6.51 8.36 0.91
N LEU A 73 5.51 8.38 0.02
CA LEU A 73 5.32 7.30 -0.93
C LEU A 73 6.41 7.30 -2.01
N ASN A 74 6.95 8.49 -2.31
CA ASN A 74 7.96 8.73 -3.34
C ASN A 74 9.39 8.79 -2.75
N ASP A 75 9.57 9.40 -1.58
CA ASP A 75 10.86 9.44 -0.88
C ASP A 75 10.84 8.56 0.37
N THR A 76 11.52 7.41 0.27
CA THR A 76 11.63 6.42 1.34
C THR A 76 12.54 6.84 2.49
N ARG A 77 13.11 8.06 2.46
CA ARG A 77 13.96 8.61 3.53
C ARG A 77 13.19 9.55 4.47
N LEU A 78 12.00 10.01 4.08
CA LEU A 78 11.16 10.86 4.93
C LEU A 78 10.57 10.08 6.11
N LEU A 79 10.37 8.77 5.95
CA LEU A 79 9.87 7.83 6.96
C LEU A 79 10.65 6.51 6.88
N THR A 80 10.16 5.47 7.57
CA THR A 80 10.72 4.12 7.49
C THR A 80 10.83 3.64 6.03
N PRO A 81 11.97 3.03 5.64
CA PRO A 81 12.12 2.48 4.29
C PRO A 81 11.00 1.53 3.91
N ARG A 82 10.52 1.66 2.67
CA ARG A 82 9.46 0.79 2.13
C ARG A 82 9.94 -0.66 2.08
N LEU A 83 9.15 -1.57 2.64
CA LEU A 83 9.36 -3.00 2.48
C LEU A 83 9.03 -3.41 1.04
N THR A 84 10.03 -3.91 0.31
CA THR A 84 9.89 -4.31 -1.11
C THR A 84 9.86 -5.83 -1.30
N ARG A 85 10.19 -6.60 -0.27
CA ARG A 85 10.25 -8.06 -0.30
C ARG A 85 9.90 -8.64 1.08
N PRO A 86 9.31 -9.84 1.13
CA PRO A 86 9.17 -10.59 2.38
C PRO A 86 10.54 -10.88 3.00
N MET A 87 10.59 -10.92 4.33
CA MET A 87 11.80 -11.25 5.07
C MET A 87 11.46 -12.13 6.26
N ILE A 88 12.26 -13.17 6.49
CA ILE A 88 12.14 -14.06 7.64
C ILE A 88 13.31 -13.84 8.58
N ARG A 89 13.03 -13.93 9.88
CA ARG A 89 14.05 -14.08 10.91
C ARG A 89 13.91 -15.47 11.51
N TYR A 90 14.89 -16.33 11.27
CA TYR A 90 14.88 -17.74 11.67
C TYR A 90 15.11 -17.95 13.17
N GLU A 91 15.89 -17.06 13.78
CA GLU A 91 16.24 -17.14 15.21
C GLU A 91 15.89 -15.83 15.93
N LYS A 92 15.46 -15.93 17.19
CA LYS A 92 15.14 -14.73 18.00
C LYS A 92 16.40 -13.89 18.17
N GLY A 93 16.35 -12.63 17.74
CA GLY A 93 17.50 -11.72 17.74
C GLY A 93 18.41 -11.82 16.50
N GLY A 94 18.16 -12.78 15.60
CA GLY A 94 18.89 -12.90 14.34
C GLY A 94 18.57 -11.80 13.32
N LYS A 95 19.29 -11.82 12.20
CA LYS A 95 19.07 -10.90 11.07
C LYS A 95 17.84 -11.30 10.26
N PHE A 96 17.26 -10.33 9.55
CA PHE A 96 16.23 -10.58 8.56
C PHE A 96 16.84 -11.04 7.24
N THR A 97 16.35 -12.15 6.72
CA THR A 97 16.75 -12.72 5.43
C THR A 97 15.65 -12.49 4.41
N PRO A 98 15.93 -11.79 3.28
CA PRO A 98 15.06 -11.73 2.11
C PRO A 98 14.63 -13.12 1.61
N VAL A 99 13.33 -13.32 1.37
CA VAL A 99 12.80 -14.59 0.85
C VAL A 99 11.72 -14.35 -0.22
N SER A 100 11.37 -15.41 -0.95
CA SER A 100 10.23 -15.40 -1.87
C SER A 100 8.88 -15.33 -1.14
N TRP A 101 7.82 -14.94 -1.84
CA TRP A 101 6.46 -14.98 -1.31
C TRP A 101 6.03 -16.40 -0.92
N ASP A 102 6.33 -17.39 -1.76
CA ASP A 102 5.97 -18.79 -1.48
C ASP A 102 6.65 -19.32 -0.22
N GLU A 103 7.93 -19.01 -0.03
CA GLU A 103 8.67 -19.38 1.17
C GLU A 103 8.12 -18.67 2.41
N ALA A 104 7.85 -17.36 2.33
CA ALA A 104 7.25 -16.61 3.42
C ALA A 104 5.90 -17.19 3.87
N ILE A 105 5.01 -17.47 2.91
CA ILE A 105 3.68 -18.03 3.19
C ILE A 105 3.79 -19.44 3.78
N ARG A 106 4.61 -20.32 3.20
CA ARG A 106 4.83 -21.68 3.72
C ARG A 106 5.42 -21.66 5.13
N TYR A 107 6.41 -20.81 5.37
CA TYR A 107 7.03 -20.66 6.68
C TYR A 107 6.03 -20.20 7.73
N THR A 108 5.28 -19.13 7.45
CA THR A 108 4.25 -18.61 8.36
C THR A 108 3.15 -19.65 8.62
N ALA A 109 2.65 -20.34 7.59
CA ALA A 109 1.63 -21.37 7.74
C ALA A 109 2.11 -22.56 8.60
N LYS A 110 3.35 -23.01 8.39
CA LYS A 110 3.99 -24.07 9.19
C LYS A 110 4.08 -23.64 10.66
N ARG A 111 4.66 -22.48 10.94
CA ARG A 111 4.84 -21.98 12.32
C ARG A 111 3.52 -21.74 13.06
N LEU A 112 2.52 -21.17 12.39
CA LEU A 112 1.18 -20.99 12.97
C LEU A 112 0.52 -22.34 13.28
N SER A 113 0.69 -23.34 12.40
CA SER A 113 0.15 -24.68 12.64
C SER A 113 0.84 -25.38 13.81
N GLU A 114 2.16 -25.27 13.93
CA GLU A 114 2.93 -25.78 15.07
C GLU A 114 2.47 -25.14 16.40
N ILE A 115 2.38 -23.80 16.44
CA ILE A 115 1.89 -23.08 17.63
C ILE A 115 0.48 -23.54 18.01
N LYS A 116 -0.41 -23.66 17.01
CA LYS A 116 -1.78 -24.13 17.24
C LYS A 116 -1.79 -25.55 17.82
N ASN A 117 -0.97 -26.46 17.30
CA ASN A 117 -0.94 -27.84 17.75
C ASN A 117 -0.36 -27.97 19.17
N THR A 118 0.64 -27.16 19.53
CA THR A 118 1.29 -27.21 20.84
C THR A 118 0.52 -26.46 21.93
N TYR A 119 -0.01 -25.27 21.64
CA TYR A 119 -0.58 -24.36 22.63
C TYR A 119 -2.09 -24.10 22.43
N GLY A 120 -2.69 -24.71 21.42
CA GLY A 120 -4.08 -24.50 21.05
C GLY A 120 -4.33 -23.23 20.23
N PRO A 121 -5.54 -23.09 19.63
CA PRO A 121 -5.88 -21.95 18.77
C PRO A 121 -5.92 -20.61 19.51
N ARG A 122 -6.12 -20.62 20.84
CA ARG A 122 -6.17 -19.40 21.66
C ARG A 122 -4.80 -18.73 21.87
N ALA A 123 -3.71 -19.41 21.52
CA ALA A 123 -2.36 -18.86 21.57
C ALA A 123 -2.05 -17.91 20.38
N ILE A 124 -2.94 -17.81 19.39
CA ILE A 124 -2.75 -16.98 18.20
C ILE A 124 -3.60 -15.72 18.31
N MET A 125 -2.95 -14.56 18.23
CA MET A 125 -3.59 -13.25 18.15
C MET A 125 -3.31 -12.60 16.79
N THR A 126 -4.33 -11.96 16.24
CA THR A 126 -4.21 -11.13 15.04
C THR A 126 -4.59 -9.70 15.38
N THR A 127 -3.87 -8.71 14.86
CA THR A 127 -4.17 -7.28 15.08
C THR A 127 -4.58 -6.62 13.76
N GLY A 128 -5.61 -5.78 13.83
CA GLY A 128 -6.03 -4.97 12.70
C GLY A 128 -5.33 -3.61 12.68
N SER A 129 -5.48 -2.89 11.57
CA SER A 129 -5.01 -1.51 11.44
C SER A 129 -6.10 -0.63 10.85
N SER A 130 -6.27 0.57 11.42
CA SER A 130 -7.16 1.62 10.89
C SER A 130 -6.64 2.25 9.59
N ARG A 131 -5.33 2.09 9.31
CA ARG A 131 -4.64 2.59 8.10
C ARG A 131 -4.10 1.45 7.22
N GLY A 132 -4.54 0.22 7.46
CA GLY A 132 -4.20 -0.93 6.62
C GLY A 132 -4.90 -0.87 5.26
N THR A 133 -4.86 -1.96 4.52
CA THR A 133 -5.52 -2.18 3.22
C THR A 133 -7.07 -2.21 3.28
N GLY A 134 -7.66 -1.55 4.27
CA GLY A 134 -9.11 -1.37 4.39
C GLY A 134 -9.83 -2.46 5.18
N ASN A 135 -11.16 -2.42 5.07
CA ASN A 135 -12.08 -3.30 5.80
C ASN A 135 -11.97 -4.76 5.34
N GLU A 136 -11.68 -4.97 4.06
CA GLU A 136 -11.59 -6.27 3.41
C GLU A 136 -10.48 -7.11 4.03
N THR A 137 -9.33 -6.51 4.31
CA THR A 137 -8.21 -7.24 4.94
C THR A 137 -8.51 -7.59 6.38
N ASN A 138 -9.17 -6.69 7.13
CA ASN A 138 -9.63 -6.97 8.49
C ASN A 138 -10.70 -8.08 8.48
N TYR A 139 -11.57 -8.12 7.47
CA TYR A 139 -12.57 -9.18 7.30
C TYR A 139 -11.92 -10.54 7.00
N VAL A 140 -10.99 -10.59 6.04
CA VAL A 140 -10.23 -11.82 5.71
C VAL A 140 -9.48 -12.34 6.93
N MET A 141 -8.84 -11.44 7.70
CA MET A 141 -8.15 -11.79 8.95
C MET A 141 -9.10 -12.42 9.97
N GLN A 142 -10.32 -11.89 10.14
CA GLN A 142 -11.34 -12.49 11.00
C GLN A 142 -11.71 -13.90 10.53
N LYS A 143 -11.89 -14.11 9.22
CA LYS A 143 -12.22 -15.43 8.66
C LYS A 143 -11.10 -16.45 8.87
N ILE A 144 -9.84 -16.02 8.71
CA ILE A 144 -8.66 -16.86 8.99
C ILE A 144 -8.67 -17.30 10.46
N ARG A 145 -9.03 -16.41 11.41
CA ARG A 145 -9.13 -16.73 12.84
C ARG A 145 -10.25 -17.73 13.14
N THR A 146 -11.41 -17.59 12.53
CA THR A 146 -12.59 -18.44 12.80
C THR A 146 -12.48 -19.83 12.20
N TRP A 147 -11.64 -20.04 11.18
CA TRP A 147 -11.64 -21.27 10.37
C TRP A 147 -11.36 -22.56 11.16
N ARG A 148 -10.85 -22.51 12.39
CA ARG A 148 -10.55 -23.71 13.19
C ARG A 148 -10.72 -23.58 14.71
N SER A 149 -11.53 -22.63 15.20
CA SER A 149 -11.97 -22.64 16.60
C SER A 149 -13.30 -23.39 16.66
N PRO A 150 -13.40 -24.55 17.34
CA PRO A 150 -14.69 -25.21 17.56
C PRO A 150 -15.60 -24.41 18.52
N TYR A 151 -15.07 -23.35 19.13
CA TYR A 151 -15.81 -22.41 19.95
C TYR A 151 -16.00 -21.12 19.16
N GLN A 152 -17.10 -21.08 18.43
CA GLN A 152 -17.81 -19.86 18.09
C GLN A 152 -19.25 -20.04 18.57
#